data_AF-A0A439DXE0-F1
#
_entry.id   AF-A0A439DXE0-F1
#
_cell.length_a   1.000
_cell.length_b   1.000
_cell.length_c   1.000
_cell.angle_alpha   90.00
_cell.angle_beta   90.00
_cell.angle_gamma   90.00
#
_symmetry.space_group_name_H-M   'P 1'
#
loop_
_entity.id
_entity.type
_entity.pdbx_description
1 polymer ?
#
loop_
_entity_poly.entity_id
_entity_poly.type
_entity_poly.pdbx_seq_one_letter_code
_entity_poly.pdbx_strand_id
1 'polypeptide(L)'
;MKHFRRWGAVYVLLLLFIGSWLGQFFTQLAEFTATQQQHGQPFQWGEYLHTFFAATFENWQSEWLQLIFQAILLLGAKHWLFKVDAEDLERIEAKIDEVKDRLGLPTPPPA
;
A
#
# COMPACT_ATOMS: atom_id res chain seq x y z
N MET A 1 -19.80 -26.34 -0.82
CA MET A 1 -20.14 -25.01 -1.39
C MET A 1 -19.94 -23.82 -0.44
N LYS A 2 -20.18 -23.90 0.88
CA LYS A 2 -19.91 -22.79 1.84
C LYS A 2 -18.44 -22.33 1.89
N HIS A 3 -17.48 -23.25 1.77
CA HIS A 3 -16.05 -22.95 1.82
C HIS A 3 -15.59 -22.07 0.64
N PHE A 4 -16.02 -22.42 -0.57
CA PHE A 4 -15.68 -21.66 -1.78
C PHE A 4 -16.29 -20.26 -1.78
N ARG A 5 -17.47 -20.07 -1.17
CA ARG A 5 -18.06 -18.73 -1.01
C ARG A 5 -17.36 -17.88 0.06
N ARG A 6 -16.67 -18.51 1.01
CA ARG A 6 -15.90 -17.82 2.07
C ARG A 6 -14.48 -17.47 1.63
N TRP A 7 -13.87 -18.31 0.79
CA TRP A 7 -12.49 -18.17 0.32
C TRP A 7 -12.37 -17.86 -1.17
N GLY A 8 -13.50 -17.62 -1.86
CA GLY A 8 -13.54 -17.41 -3.30
C GLY A 8 -12.60 -16.30 -3.76
N ALA A 9 -12.57 -15.18 -3.03
CA ALA A 9 -11.65 -14.07 -3.31
C ALA A 9 -10.18 -14.50 -3.23
N VAL A 10 -9.80 -15.33 -2.25
CA VAL A 10 -8.43 -15.84 -2.12
C VAL A 10 -8.06 -16.71 -3.31
N TYR A 11 -8.95 -17.62 -3.75
CA TYR A 11 -8.68 -18.45 -4.92
C TYR A 11 -8.58 -17.64 -6.21
N VAL A 12 -9.45 -16.66 -6.39
CA VAL A 12 -9.40 -15.75 -7.56
C VAL A 12 -8.12 -14.95 -7.56
N LEU A 13 -7.74 -14.34 -6.43
CA LEU A 13 -6.51 -13.57 -6.29
C LEU A 13 -5.27 -14.44 -6.49
N LEU A 14 -5.25 -15.66 -5.94
CA LEU A 14 -4.16 -16.60 -6.15
C LEU A 14 -4.03 -17.00 -7.64
N LEU A 15 -5.14 -17.24 -8.31
CA LEU A 15 -5.15 -17.54 -9.74
C LEU A 15 -4.64 -16.36 -10.57
N LEU A 16 -5.11 -15.15 -10.28
CA LEU A 16 -4.64 -13.93 -10.94
C LEU A 16 -3.15 -13.70 -10.67
N PHE A 17 -2.69 -13.91 -9.44
CA PHE A 17 -1.28 -13.79 -9.05
C PHE A 17 -0.39 -14.79 -9.77
N ILE A 18 -0.76 -16.08 -9.80
CA ILE A 18 0.00 -17.10 -10.53
C ILE A 18 -0.02 -16.77 -12.03
N GLY A 19 -1.18 -16.35 -12.56
CA GLY A 19 -1.30 -15.92 -13.95
C GLY A 19 -0.40 -14.75 -14.31
N SER A 20 -0.34 -13.71 -13.48
CA SER A 20 0.53 -12.55 -13.71
C SER A 20 2.01 -12.91 -13.54
N TRP A 21 2.35 -13.74 -12.56
CA TRP A 21 3.74 -14.18 -12.34
C TRP A 21 4.25 -15.07 -13.47
N LEU A 22 3.41 -15.96 -14.01
CA LEU A 22 3.71 -16.70 -15.23
C LEU A 22 3.83 -15.78 -16.45
N GLY A 23 2.94 -14.79 -16.57
CA GLY A 23 3.05 -13.77 -17.61
C GLY A 23 4.40 -13.04 -17.57
N GLN A 24 4.83 -12.62 -16.38
CA GLN A 24 6.14 -12.01 -16.15
C GLN A 24 7.27 -12.97 -16.56
N PHE A 25 7.20 -14.23 -16.15
CA PHE A 25 8.18 -15.27 -16.51
C PHE A 25 8.34 -15.34 -18.03
N PHE A 26 7.26 -15.58 -18.78
CA PHE A 26 7.36 -15.74 -20.23
C PHE A 26 7.80 -14.46 -20.94
N THR A 27 7.38 -13.29 -20.47
CA THR A 27 7.78 -12.01 -21.05
C THR A 27 9.28 -11.77 -20.86
N GLN A 28 9.80 -11.97 -19.64
CA GLN A 28 11.24 -11.85 -19.37
C GLN A 28 12.05 -12.94 -20.08
N LEU A 29 11.50 -14.15 -20.26
CA LEU A 29 12.16 -15.23 -20.99
C LEU A 29 12.36 -14.86 -22.46
N ALA A 30 11.34 -14.27 -23.08
CA ALA A 30 11.41 -13.80 -24.46
C ALA A 30 12.46 -12.69 -24.62
N GLU A 31 12.48 -11.73 -23.69
CA GLU A 31 13.45 -10.63 -23.67
C GLU A 31 14.88 -11.14 -23.46
N PHE A 32 15.10 -11.96 -22.42
CA PHE A 32 16.41 -12.54 -22.11
C PHE A 32 16.96 -13.36 -23.29
N THR A 33 16.10 -14.16 -23.93
CA THR A 33 16.49 -14.96 -25.09
C THR A 33 16.85 -14.08 -26.29
N ALA A 34 16.09 -13.00 -26.53
CA ALA A 34 16.40 -12.04 -27.58
C ALA A 34 17.75 -11.35 -27.34
N THR A 35 18.04 -10.94 -26.09
CA THR A 35 19.33 -10.37 -25.71
C THR A 35 20.48 -11.36 -25.94
N GLN A 36 20.36 -12.60 -25.49
CA GLN A 36 21.42 -13.60 -25.73
C GLN A 36 21.69 -13.82 -27.22
N GLN A 37 20.64 -13.88 -28.05
CA GLN A 37 20.79 -14.00 -29.50
C GLN A 37 21.50 -12.79 -30.11
N GLN A 38 21.16 -11.56 -29.69
CA GLN A 38 21.82 -10.34 -30.15
C GLN A 38 23.32 -10.32 -29.79
N HIS A 39 23.67 -10.87 -28.63
CA HIS A 39 25.04 -10.95 -28.14
C HIS A 39 25.79 -12.22 -28.61
N GLY A 40 25.15 -13.10 -29.40
CA GLY A 40 25.74 -14.36 -29.86
C GLY A 40 26.03 -15.35 -28.71
N GLN A 41 25.37 -15.21 -27.57
CA GLN A 41 25.55 -16.04 -26.39
C GLN A 41 24.56 -17.21 -26.38
N PRO A 42 24.95 -18.39 -25.89
CA PRO A 42 24.02 -19.50 -25.67
C PRO A 42 23.06 -19.16 -24.52
N PHE A 43 21.80 -19.60 -24.66
CA PHE A 43 20.83 -19.47 -23.58
C PHE A 43 21.21 -20.36 -22.39
N GLN A 44 21.14 -19.80 -21.17
CA GLN A 44 21.44 -20.51 -19.92
C GLN A 44 20.29 -20.35 -18.92
N TRP A 45 19.67 -21.47 -18.53
CA TRP A 45 18.55 -21.48 -17.58
C TRP A 45 18.91 -20.91 -16.21
N GLY A 46 20.12 -21.19 -15.71
CA GLY A 46 20.55 -20.71 -14.39
C GLY A 46 20.64 -19.19 -14.32
N GLU A 47 21.18 -18.56 -15.37
CA GLU A 47 21.28 -17.11 -15.48
C GLU A 47 19.90 -16.46 -15.63
N TYR A 48 19.05 -17.02 -16.48
CA TYR A 48 17.68 -16.54 -16.63
C TYR A 48 16.88 -16.63 -15.31
N LEU A 49 16.93 -17.77 -14.61
CA LEU A 49 16.23 -17.92 -13.32
C LEU A 49 16.77 -16.96 -12.27
N HIS A 50 18.09 -16.77 -12.20
CA HIS A 50 18.69 -15.79 -11.30
C HIS A 50 18.17 -14.38 -11.60
N THR A 51 18.17 -13.96 -12.86
CA THR A 51 17.66 -12.66 -13.30
C THR A 51 16.16 -12.50 -13.02
N PHE A 52 15.36 -13.53 -13.31
CA PHE A 52 13.91 -13.52 -13.05
C PHE A 52 13.58 -13.37 -11.57
N PHE A 53 14.25 -14.13 -10.70
CA PHE A 53 14.07 -14.02 -9.26
C PHE A 53 14.61 -12.70 -8.72
N ALA A 54 15.76 -12.23 -9.20
CA ALA A 54 16.30 -10.92 -8.81
C ALA A 54 15.30 -9.80 -9.12
N ALA A 55 14.76 -9.75 -10.36
CA ALA A 55 13.75 -8.79 -10.74
C ALA A 55 12.45 -8.91 -9.91
N THR A 56 12.02 -10.15 -9.60
CA THR A 56 10.85 -10.39 -8.75
C THR A 56 11.08 -9.86 -7.32
N PHE A 57 12.23 -10.17 -6.72
CA PHE A 57 12.55 -9.74 -5.36
C PHE A 57 12.83 -8.24 -5.26
N GLU A 58 13.44 -7.63 -6.28
CA GLU A 58 13.64 -6.18 -6.36
C GLU A 58 12.31 -5.44 -6.42
N ASN A 59 11.37 -5.91 -7.26
CA ASN A 59 10.02 -5.36 -7.31
C ASN A 59 9.32 -5.49 -5.95
N TRP A 60 9.40 -6.66 -5.31
CA TRP A 60 8.79 -6.83 -3.99
C TRP A 60 9.45 -5.93 -2.94
N GLN A 61 10.78 -5.82 -2.95
CA GLN A 61 11.52 -4.96 -2.04
C GLN A 61 11.04 -3.50 -2.14
N SER A 62 10.89 -2.97 -3.36
CA SER A 62 10.46 -1.59 -3.56
C SER A 62 9.02 -1.38 -3.12
N GLU A 63 8.12 -2.32 -3.40
CA GLU A 63 6.73 -2.26 -2.94
C GLU A 63 6.63 -2.32 -1.40
N TRP A 64 7.41 -3.17 -0.73
CA TRP A 64 7.46 -3.20 0.73
C TRP A 64 7.97 -1.88 1.31
N LEU A 65 9.04 -1.32 0.73
CA LEU A 65 9.57 -0.02 1.15
C LEU A 65 8.53 1.08 0.96
N GLN A 66 7.81 1.07 -0.17
CA GLN A 66 6.72 1.99 -0.46
C GLN A 66 5.59 1.87 0.57
N LEU A 67 5.15 0.66 0.90
CA LEU A 67 4.10 0.41 1.89
C LEU A 67 4.53 0.89 3.29
N ILE A 68 5.77 0.63 3.69
CA ILE A 68 6.32 1.12 4.97
C ILE A 68 6.34 2.65 4.99
N PHE A 69 6.85 3.27 3.92
CA PHE A 69 6.92 4.72 3.82
C PHE A 69 5.53 5.35 3.83
N GLN A 70 4.58 4.80 3.07
CA GLN A 70 3.19 5.22 3.07
C GLN A 70 2.56 5.09 4.46
N ALA A 71 2.80 3.98 5.17
CA ALA A 71 2.30 3.79 6.53
C ALA A 71 2.87 4.85 7.49
N ILE A 72 4.17 5.14 7.41
CA ILE A 72 4.82 6.21 8.20
C ILE A 72 4.18 7.56 7.88
N LEU A 73 4.00 7.89 6.60
CA LEU A 73 3.38 9.15 6.19
C LEU A 73 1.94 9.26 6.68
N LEU A 74 1.13 8.21 6.56
CA LEU A 74 -0.26 8.20 7.03
C LEU A 74 -0.35 8.32 8.55
N LEU A 75 0.52 7.61 9.29
CA LEU A 75 0.57 7.71 10.75
C LEU A 75 1.08 9.08 11.22
N GLY A 76 2.08 9.63 10.52
CA GLY A 76 2.61 10.96 10.79
C GLY A 76 1.58 12.05 10.48
N ALA A 77 0.92 11.97 9.32
CA ALA A 77 -0.17 12.87 8.94
C ALA A 77 -1.32 12.77 9.93
N LYS A 78 -1.72 11.56 10.36
CA LYS A 78 -2.69 11.38 11.45
C LYS A 78 -2.24 12.13 12.69
N HIS A 79 -1.02 11.92 13.17
CA HIS A 79 -0.54 12.56 14.40
C HIS A 79 -0.52 14.09 14.30
N TRP A 80 -0.06 14.63 13.16
CA TRP A 80 0.01 16.07 12.95
C TRP A 80 -1.38 16.70 12.74
N LEU A 81 -2.21 16.11 11.89
CA LEU A 81 -3.54 16.61 11.56
C LEU A 81 -4.51 16.52 12.75
N PHE A 82 -4.60 15.36 13.42
CA PHE A 82 -5.52 15.21 14.56
C PHE A 82 -5.07 15.95 15.81
N LYS A 83 -3.77 16.24 15.97
CA LYS A 83 -3.31 17.15 17.04
C LYS A 83 -3.79 18.57 16.79
N VAL A 84 -3.70 19.05 15.54
CA VAL A 84 -4.22 20.37 15.15
C VAL A 84 -5.74 20.42 15.33
N ASP A 85 -6.45 19.34 14.98
CA ASP A 85 -7.91 19.25 15.09
C ASP A 85 -8.40 19.35 16.55
N ALA A 86 -7.69 18.74 17.50
CA ALA A 86 -8.03 18.83 18.92
C ALA A 86 -7.84 20.25 19.48
N GLU A 87 -6.71 20.90 19.16
CA GLU A 87 -6.42 22.28 19.60
C GLU A 87 -7.42 23.29 19.01
N ASP A 88 -7.80 23.11 17.73
CA ASP A 88 -8.78 23.98 17.07
C ASP A 88 -10.19 23.76 17.63
N LEU A 89 -10.58 22.52 17.95
CA LEU A 89 -11.87 22.21 18.57
C LEU A 89 -12.00 22.84 19.96
N GLU A 90 -10.97 22.70 20.81
CA GLU A 90 -10.93 23.33 22.15
C GLU A 90 -11.08 24.86 22.05
N ARG A 91 -10.39 25.48 21.08
CA ARG A 91 -10.50 26.93 20.85
C ARG A 91 -11.90 27.35 20.38
N ILE A 92 -12.54 26.55 19.53
CA ILE A 92 -13.90 26.83 19.05
C ILE A 92 -14.90 26.69 20.20
N GLU A 93 -14.78 25.65 21.02
CA GLU A 93 -15.63 25.43 22.19
C GLU A 93 -15.51 26.58 23.19
N ALA A 94 -14.28 27.01 23.51
CA ALA A 94 -14.02 28.15 24.39
C ALA A 94 -14.68 29.46 23.90
N LYS A 95 -14.65 29.72 22.59
CA LYS A 95 -15.31 30.90 22.00
C LYS A 95 -16.83 30.80 22.06
N ILE A 96 -17.39 29.61 21.83
CA ILE A 96 -18.82 29.39 21.89
C ILE A 96 -19.32 29.63 23.33
N ASP A 97 -18.58 29.16 24.33
CA ASP A 97 -18.95 29.34 25.73
C ASP A 97 -18.86 30.80 26.18
N GLU A 98 -17.84 31.55 25.73
CA GLU A 98 -17.77 33.00 25.98
C GLU A 98 -18.98 33.75 25.39
N VAL A 99 -19.41 33.38 24.18
CA VAL A 99 -20.58 33.98 23.53
C VAL A 99 -21.87 33.60 24.27
N LYS A 100 -22.02 32.34 24.69
CA LYS A 100 -23.18 31.88 25.47
C LYS A 100 -23.29 32.61 26.81
N ASP A 101 -22.18 32.80 27.52
CA ASP A 101 -22.13 33.52 28.79
C ASP A 101 -22.58 34.98 28.63
N ARG A 102 -22.08 35.67 27.60
CA ARG A 102 -22.53 37.04 27.25
C ARG A 102 -24.03 37.14 26.92
N LEU A 103 -24.61 36.06 26.39
CA LEU A 103 -26.02 35.98 26.04
C LEU A 103 -26.90 35.43 27.17
N GLY A 104 -26.31 35.01 28.30
CA GLY A 104 -27.02 34.40 29.44
C GLY A 104 -27.63 33.03 29.14
N LEU A 105 -27.08 32.29 28.16
CA LEU A 105 -27.55 30.95 27.79
C LEU A 105 -26.90 29.88 28.68
N PRO A 106 -27.63 28.85 29.11
CA PRO A 106 -27.07 27.77 29.95
C PRO A 106 -26.01 26.99 29.17
N THR A 107 -24.83 26.81 29.77
CA THR A 107 -23.78 25.93 29.25
C THR A 107 -24.07 24.47 29.65
N PRO A 108 -24.04 23.51 28.71
CA PRO A 108 -24.15 22.09 29.06
C PRO A 108 -22.92 21.63 29.85
N PRO A 109 -23.06 20.62 30.73
CA PRO A 109 -21.93 20.09 31.50
C PRO A 109 -20.87 19.49 30.57
N PRO A 110 -19.58 19.53 30.96
CA PRO A 110 -18.52 18.89 30.18
C PRO A 110 -18.82 17.38 30.03
N ALA A 111 -18.54 16.85 28.85
CA ALA A 111 -18.68 15.42 28.52
C ALA A 111 -17.59 14.57 29.20
#